data_AF-A0A3R7AKS6-F1
#
_entry.id   AF-A0A3R7AKS6-F1
#
_cell.length_a   1.000
_cell.length_b   1.000
_cell.length_c   1.000
_cell.angle_alpha   90.00
_cell.angle_beta   90.00
_cell.angle_gamma   90.00
#
_symmetry.space_group_name_H-M   'P 1'
#
loop_
_entity.id
_entity.type
_entity.pdbx_description
1 polymer ?
#
loop_
_entity_poly.entity_id
_entity_poly.type
_entity_poly.pdbx_seq_one_letter_code
_entity_poly.pdbx_strand_id
1 'polypeptide(L)'
;ETLIATYVALPVTHSECGYDCSDHFAWNETGYPSSYPFETELKDLNPYFHSQNDTIDTIDFNHMADFTKLSIAYVVELTQDSATAC
;
A
#
# COMPACT_ATOMS: atom_id res chain seq x y z
N GLU A 1 5.31 -3.97 -7.35
CA GLU A 1 4.87 -5.38 -7.55
C GLU A 1 5.96 -6.40 -7.22
N THR A 2 7.21 -6.18 -7.65
CA THR A 2 8.36 -7.04 -7.32
C THR A 2 8.49 -7.34 -5.82
N LEU A 3 8.37 -6.32 -4.96
CA LEU A 3 8.46 -6.52 -3.51
C LEU A 3 7.34 -7.40 -2.95
N ILE A 4 6.13 -7.28 -3.49
CA ILE A 4 4.99 -8.12 -3.09
C ILE A 4 5.28 -9.57 -3.48
N ALA A 5 5.72 -9.80 -4.72
CA ALA A 5 6.05 -11.14 -5.20
C ALA A 5 7.20 -11.80 -4.40
N THR A 6 8.25 -11.03 -4.07
CA THR A 6 9.44 -11.55 -3.39
C THR A 6 9.24 -11.77 -1.89
N TYR A 7 8.61 -10.82 -1.19
CA TYR A 7 8.62 -10.77 0.28
C TYR A 7 7.26 -11.03 0.94
N VAL A 8 6.16 -10.93 0.20
CA VAL A 8 4.80 -11.12 0.73
C VAL A 8 4.14 -12.37 0.14
N ALA A 9 4.44 -12.69 -1.13
CA ALA A 9 3.94 -13.84 -1.87
C ALA A 9 2.40 -13.88 -2.04
N LEU A 10 1.79 -12.70 -2.28
CA LEU A 10 0.38 -12.55 -2.60
C LEU A 10 0.17 -12.19 -4.08
N PRO A 11 -0.99 -12.55 -4.67
CA PRO A 11 -1.36 -12.07 -6.00
C PRO A 11 -1.52 -10.55 -6.00
N VAL A 12 -1.24 -9.92 -7.14
CA VAL A 12 -1.39 -8.48 -7.34
C VAL A 12 -2.45 -8.22 -8.39
N THR A 13 -3.33 -7.26 -8.11
CA THR A 13 -4.28 -6.68 -9.06
C THR A 13 -4.15 -5.15 -9.07
N HIS A 14 -4.85 -4.49 -10.00
CA HIS A 14 -4.75 -3.04 -10.21
C HIS A 14 -6.13 -2.40 -10.24
N SER A 15 -6.23 -1.20 -9.64
CA SER A 15 -7.44 -0.39 -9.59
C SER A 15 -7.07 1.10 -9.61
N GLU A 16 -7.99 1.95 -10.06
CA GLU A 16 -7.79 3.41 -10.16
C GLU A 16 -8.76 4.18 -9.26
N CYS A 17 -8.28 5.05 -8.36
CA CYS A 17 -9.12 5.79 -7.40
C CYS A 17 -9.42 7.25 -7.78
N GLY A 18 -9.02 7.70 -8.96
CA GLY A 18 -9.36 9.04 -9.46
C GLY A 18 -8.65 10.17 -8.71
N TYR A 19 -9.25 11.35 -8.76
CA TYR A 19 -8.68 12.60 -8.23
C TYR A 19 -8.64 12.63 -6.70
N ASP A 20 -7.49 13.04 -6.15
CA ASP A 20 -7.27 13.30 -4.71
C ASP A 20 -7.76 12.16 -3.78
N CYS A 21 -7.46 10.94 -4.20
CA CYS A 21 -7.90 9.72 -3.54
C CYS A 21 -7.31 9.51 -2.15
N SER A 22 -6.04 9.87 -1.96
CA SER A 22 -5.31 9.82 -0.68
C SER A 22 -3.99 10.60 -0.82
N ASP A 23 -3.20 10.65 0.25
CA ASP A 23 -2.03 11.54 0.39
C ASP A 23 -0.95 11.35 -0.68
N HIS A 24 -0.85 10.17 -1.30
CA HIS A 24 0.07 9.89 -2.40
C HIS A 24 -0.14 10.82 -3.60
N PHE A 25 -1.35 11.35 -3.78
CA PHE A 25 -1.69 12.33 -4.82
C PHE A 25 -0.84 13.60 -4.69
N ALA A 26 -0.74 14.18 -3.48
CA ALA A 26 0.01 15.42 -3.26
C ALA A 26 1.51 15.28 -3.59
N TRP A 27 2.11 14.14 -3.27
CA TRP A 27 3.50 13.82 -3.63
C TRP A 27 3.68 13.69 -5.15
N ASN A 28 2.78 12.96 -5.81
CA ASN A 28 2.84 12.74 -7.25
C ASN A 28 2.63 14.05 -8.04
N GLU A 29 1.63 14.85 -7.65
CA GLU A 29 1.31 16.15 -8.26
C GLU A 29 2.48 17.14 -8.16
N THR A 30 3.33 17.01 -7.13
CA THR A 30 4.52 17.84 -6.91
C THR A 30 5.81 17.26 -7.50
N GLY A 31 5.72 16.14 -8.23
CA GLY A 31 6.83 15.52 -8.96
C GLY A 31 7.69 14.53 -8.16
N TYR A 32 7.27 14.16 -6.95
CA TYR A 32 7.92 13.10 -6.17
C TYR A 32 7.27 11.74 -6.48
N PRO A 33 8.06 10.71 -6.84
CA PRO A 33 7.51 9.37 -7.06
C PRO A 33 6.78 8.86 -5.83
N SER A 34 5.53 8.42 -6.01
CA SER A 34 4.72 7.83 -4.95
C SER A 34 4.10 6.51 -5.40
N SER A 35 3.75 5.66 -4.44
CA SER A 35 3.09 4.38 -4.68
C SER A 35 2.02 4.16 -3.63
N TYR A 36 0.89 3.56 -4.02
CA TYR A 36 -0.26 3.35 -3.15
C TYR A 36 -0.75 1.89 -3.24
N PRO A 37 -0.19 0.96 -2.44
CA PRO A 37 -0.79 -0.35 -2.27
C PRO A 37 -2.06 -0.23 -1.42
N PHE A 38 -3.10 -1.00 -1.75
CA PHE A 38 -4.43 -0.89 -1.14
C PHE A 38 -5.07 -2.27 -0.90
N GLU A 39 -5.96 -2.39 0.08
CA GLU A 39 -6.47 -3.66 0.62
C GLU A 39 -7.43 -4.42 -0.31
N THR A 40 -8.12 -3.71 -1.20
CA THR A 40 -9.16 -4.25 -2.08
C THR A 40 -9.04 -3.67 -3.48
N GLU A 41 -9.76 -4.25 -4.46
CA GLU A 41 -10.11 -3.48 -5.64
C GLU A 41 -11.10 -2.37 -5.23
N LEU A 42 -11.03 -1.19 -5.84
CA LEU A 42 -11.82 -0.04 -5.38
C LEU A 42 -13.33 -0.21 -5.60
N LYS A 43 -13.73 -1.14 -6.48
CA LYS A 43 -15.13 -1.54 -6.65
C LYS A 43 -15.67 -2.32 -5.44
N ASP A 44 -14.77 -2.91 -4.64
CA ASP A 44 -15.03 -3.81 -3.51
C ASP A 44 -14.56 -3.20 -2.18
N LEU A 45 -14.54 -1.86 -2.08
CA LEU A 45 -14.18 -1.11 -0.86
C LEU A 45 -14.96 -1.63 0.35
N ASN A 46 -14.31 -1.56 1.53
CA ASN A 46 -14.98 -1.80 2.81
C ASN A 46 -16.30 -1.01 2.87
N PRO A 47 -17.47 -1.66 2.89
CA PRO A 47 -18.76 -0.96 2.84
C PRO A 47 -19.06 -0.12 4.09
N TYR A 48 -18.26 -0.28 5.14
CA TYR A 48 -18.39 0.46 6.39
C TYR A 48 -17.48 1.68 6.47
N PHE A 49 -16.59 1.91 5.49
CA PHE A 49 -15.68 3.06 5.49
C PHE A 49 -16.44 4.38 5.70
N HIS A 50 -15.86 5.30 6.47
CA HIS A 50 -16.51 6.56 6.89
C HIS A 50 -17.81 6.40 7.71
N SER A 51 -17.99 5.26 8.39
CA SER A 51 -19.10 5.07 9.31
C SER A 51 -18.62 4.62 10.69
N GLN A 52 -19.51 4.63 11.69
CA GLN A 52 -19.23 4.10 13.03
C GLN A 52 -19.05 2.57 13.04
N ASN A 53 -19.42 1.89 11.95
CA ASN A 53 -19.27 0.44 11.81
C ASN A 53 -17.91 0.04 11.25
N ASP A 54 -17.07 1.01 10.87
CA ASP A 54 -15.66 0.77 10.56
C ASP A 54 -14.92 0.47 11.86
N THR A 55 -14.85 -0.82 12.20
CA THR A 55 -14.42 -1.30 13.51
C THR A 55 -13.37 -2.39 13.38
N ILE A 56 -12.65 -2.64 14.47
CA ILE A 56 -11.59 -3.67 14.48
C ILE A 56 -12.11 -5.08 14.18
N ASP A 57 -13.42 -5.31 14.39
CA ASP A 57 -14.06 -6.59 14.17
C ASP A 57 -14.11 -6.98 12.67
N THR A 58 -13.97 -6.00 11.77
CA THR A 58 -13.96 -6.22 10.31
C THR A 58 -12.56 -6.31 9.72
N ILE A 59 -11.51 -6.24 10.55
CA ILE A 59 -10.11 -6.20 10.12
C ILE A 59 -9.48 -7.60 10.12
N ASP A 60 -8.81 -7.97 9.02
CA ASP A 60 -7.92 -9.13 8.98
C ASP A 60 -6.49 -8.74 9.38
N PHE A 61 -6.09 -9.15 10.57
CA PHE A 61 -4.75 -8.89 11.11
C PHE A 61 -3.63 -9.54 10.30
N ASN A 62 -3.88 -10.64 9.60
CA ASN A 62 -2.86 -11.24 8.73
C ASN A 62 -2.63 -10.37 7.50
N HIS A 63 -3.70 -9.83 6.91
CA HIS A 63 -3.57 -8.92 5.77
C HIS A 63 -2.84 -7.63 6.17
N MET A 64 -3.14 -7.06 7.34
CA MET A 64 -2.35 -5.94 7.89
C MET A 64 -0.87 -6.30 8.10
N ALA A 65 -0.58 -7.51 8.56
CA ALA A 65 0.80 -7.97 8.72
C ALA A 65 1.51 -8.09 7.36
N ASP A 66 0.81 -8.46 6.29
CA ASP A 66 1.36 -8.50 4.93
C ASP A 66 1.68 -7.08 4.39
N PHE A 67 0.82 -6.09 4.65
CA PHE A 67 1.15 -4.68 4.38
C PHE A 67 2.35 -4.18 5.19
N THR A 68 2.47 -4.64 6.43
CA THR A 68 3.61 -4.32 7.30
C THR A 68 4.91 -4.89 6.73
N LYS A 69 4.90 -6.16 6.28
CA LYS A 69 6.06 -6.78 5.59
C LYS A 69 6.42 -6.01 4.33
N LEU A 70 5.44 -5.62 3.51
CA LEU A 70 5.66 -4.83 2.30
C LEU A 70 6.34 -3.49 2.62
N SER A 71 5.88 -2.80 3.66
CA SER A 71 6.43 -1.52 4.09
C SER A 71 7.89 -1.65 4.54
N ILE A 72 8.20 -2.69 5.31
CA ILE A 72 9.57 -2.99 5.74
C ILE A 72 10.46 -3.30 4.53
N ALA A 73 10.02 -4.18 3.64
CA ALA A 73 10.75 -4.53 2.42
C ALA A 73 11.02 -3.29 1.55
N TYR A 74 10.04 -2.41 1.39
CA TYR A 74 10.16 -1.17 0.63
C TYR A 74 11.25 -0.26 1.19
N VAL A 75 11.22 0.01 2.50
CA VAL A 75 12.24 0.86 3.15
C VAL A 75 13.63 0.23 3.06
N VAL A 76 13.73 -1.07 3.34
CA VAL A 76 14.99 -1.81 3.33
C VAL A 76 15.62 -1.83 1.94
N GLU A 77 14.86 -2.13 0.89
CA GLU A 77 15.39 -2.16 -0.48
C GLU A 77 15.74 -0.78 -1.02
N LEU A 78 14.91 0.24 -0.73
CA LEU A 78 15.20 1.61 -1.18
C LEU A 78 16.44 2.22 -0.54
N THR A 79 16.75 1.84 0.70
CA THR A 79 17.85 2.46 1.45
C THR A 79 19.17 1.68 1.33
N GLN A 80 19.12 0.39 0.97
CA GLN A 80 20.31 -0.43 0.83
C GLN A 80 21.24 -0.02 -0.32
N ASP A 81 20.70 0.43 -1.46
CA ASP A 81 21.55 0.87 -2.59
C ASP A 81 22.37 2.13 -2.27
N SER A 82 21.89 2.96 -1.34
CA SER A 82 22.63 4.17 -0.91
C SER A 82 23.84 3.86 -0.01
N ALA A 83 23.96 2.63 0.52
CA ALA A 83 25.11 2.23 1.34
C ALA A 83 26.32 1.74 0.52
N THR A 84 26.17 1.59 -0.80
CA THR A 84 27.22 1.05 -1.69
C THR A 84 27.68 2.04 -2.76
N ALA A 85 27.15 3.27 -2.75
CA ALA A 85 27.63 4.39 -3.56
C ALA A 85 28.65 5.22 -2.76
N CYS A 86 29.83 4.65 -2.53
CA CYS A 86 31.04 5.36 -2.09
C CYS A 86 32.18 5.02 -3.06
#